data_AF-A0A7K6FVE2-F1
#
_entry.id   AF-A0A7K6FVE2-F1
#
_cell.length_a   1.000
_cell.length_b   1.000
_cell.length_c   1.000
_cell.angle_alpha   90.00
_cell.angle_beta   90.00
_cell.angle_gamma   90.00
#
_symmetry.space_group_name_H-M   'P 1'
#
loop_
_entity.id
_entity.type
_entity.pdbx_description
1 polymer ?
#
loop_
_entity_poly.entity_id
_entity_poly.type
_entity_poly.pdbx_seq_one_letter_code
_entity_poly.pdbx_strand_id
1 'polypeptide(L)'
;AVPRYVERVTALLRQKLHQAELLLAKSHALAQRRRQALAEQAALEPKLDRLQENTRELQKLVRDPPKPPPDPDFLPKKGALSPSLCVLQIEADISKRYGGRPVNLVGINL
;
A
#
# COMPACT_ATOMS: atom_id res chain seq x y z
N ALA A 1 13.42 -49.35 57.87
CA ALA A 1 12.47 -48.74 56.91
C ALA A 1 12.70 -47.24 56.86
N VAL A 2 12.67 -46.61 55.68
CA VAL A 2 12.82 -45.15 55.56
C VAL A 2 11.53 -44.49 56.05
N PRO A 3 11.59 -43.39 56.83
CA PRO A 3 10.38 -42.73 57.30
C PRO A 3 9.54 -42.19 56.13
N ARG A 4 8.23 -42.44 56.15
CA ARG A 4 7.28 -42.02 55.09
C ARG A 4 7.31 -40.54 54.74
N TYR A 5 7.70 -39.67 55.69
CA TYR A 5 7.84 -38.24 55.41
C TYR A 5 9.02 -37.98 54.46
N VAL A 6 10.14 -38.68 54.65
CA VAL A 6 11.34 -38.53 53.82
C VAL A 6 10.99 -38.95 52.39
N GLU A 7 10.30 -40.07 52.20
CA GLU A 7 9.87 -40.54 50.87
C GLU A 7 9.00 -39.51 50.14
N ARG A 8 8.01 -38.91 50.82
CA ARG A 8 7.16 -37.86 50.24
C ARG A 8 7.95 -36.61 49.89
N VAL A 9 8.84 -36.17 50.76
CA VAL A 9 9.67 -34.98 50.53
C VAL A 9 10.64 -35.23 49.37
N THR A 10 11.28 -36.40 49.31
CA THR A 10 12.15 -36.78 48.19
C THR A 10 11.38 -36.81 46.87
N ALA A 11 10.17 -37.38 46.85
CA ALA A 11 9.33 -37.40 45.65
C ALA A 11 8.93 -35.97 45.21
N LEU A 12 8.52 -35.12 46.15
CA LEU A 12 8.15 -33.73 45.88
C LEU A 12 9.33 -32.92 45.34
N LEU A 13 10.52 -33.06 45.94
CA LEU A 13 11.72 -32.35 45.49
C LEU A 13 12.13 -32.79 44.07
N ARG A 14 12.07 -34.08 43.77
CA ARG A 14 12.31 -34.59 42.41
C ARG A 14 11.33 -34.00 41.40
N GLN A 15 10.04 -33.95 41.77
CA GLN A 15 9.01 -33.35 40.92
C GLN A 15 9.27 -31.86 40.67
N LYS A 16 9.66 -31.12 41.71
CA LYS A 16 9.96 -29.68 41.60
C LYS A 16 11.21 -29.41 40.78
N LEU A 17 12.24 -30.24 40.92
CA LEU A 17 13.43 -30.16 40.09
C LEU A 17 13.07 -30.36 38.62
N HIS A 18 12.30 -31.40 38.29
CA HIS A 18 11.86 -31.64 36.92
C HIS A 18 11.03 -30.48 36.34
N GLN A 19 10.12 -29.90 37.15
CA GLN A 19 9.37 -28.72 36.74
C GLN A 19 10.28 -27.53 36.42
N ALA A 20 11.31 -27.29 37.24
CA ALA A 20 12.25 -26.21 37.02
C ALA A 20 13.08 -26.41 35.75
N GLU A 21 13.54 -27.64 35.49
CA GLU A 21 14.26 -28.00 34.26
C GLU A 21 13.41 -27.73 33.00
N LEU A 22 12.14 -28.13 33.02
CA LEU A 22 11.21 -27.88 31.91
C LEU A 22 10.98 -26.38 31.68
N LEU A 23 10.80 -25.61 32.76
CA LEU A 23 10.62 -24.16 32.66
C LEU A 23 11.87 -23.48 32.11
N LEU A 24 13.05 -23.92 32.52
CA LEU A 24 14.33 -23.42 32.02
C LEU A 24 14.48 -23.71 30.52
N ALA A 25 14.20 -24.95 30.09
CA ALA A 25 14.20 -25.32 28.67
C ALA A 25 13.22 -24.46 27.86
N LYS A 26 12.00 -24.24 28.38
CA LYS A 26 10.98 -23.39 27.74
C LYS A 26 11.44 -21.93 27.63
N SER A 27 12.04 -21.39 28.69
CA SER A 27 12.61 -20.04 28.70
C SER A 27 13.66 -19.86 27.60
N HIS A 28 14.59 -20.80 27.48
CA HIS A 28 15.61 -20.76 26.43
C HIS A 28 15.00 -20.81 25.03
N ALA A 29 14.01 -21.69 24.80
CA ALA A 29 13.32 -21.77 23.52
C ALA A 29 12.59 -20.45 23.16
N LEU A 30 11.94 -19.82 24.13
CA LEU A 30 11.28 -18.52 23.93
C LEU A 30 12.30 -17.41 23.64
N ALA A 31 13.43 -17.39 24.34
CA ALA A 31 14.49 -16.42 24.10
C ALA A 31 15.08 -16.57 22.68
N GLN A 32 15.26 -17.81 22.21
CA GLN A 32 15.70 -18.08 20.83
C GLN A 32 14.67 -17.61 19.80
N ARG A 33 13.39 -17.96 19.97
CA ARG A 33 12.31 -17.50 19.09
C ARG A 33 12.20 -15.98 19.04
N ARG A 34 12.35 -15.31 20.19
CA ARG A 34 12.35 -13.84 20.25
C ARG A 34 13.50 -13.25 19.44
N ARG A 35 14.70 -13.82 19.54
CA ARG A 35 15.86 -13.36 18.75
C ARG A 35 15.64 -13.55 17.25
N GLN A 36 15.06 -14.68 16.85
CA GLN A 36 14.70 -14.94 15.45
C GLN A 36 13.70 -13.91 14.94
N ALA A 37 12.61 -13.68 15.66
CA ALA A 37 11.60 -12.70 15.30
C ALA A 37 12.18 -11.28 15.16
N LEU A 38 13.07 -10.86 16.07
CA LEU A 38 13.73 -9.56 15.98
C LEU A 38 14.68 -9.47 14.77
N ALA A 39 15.40 -10.55 14.45
CA ALA A 39 16.26 -10.60 13.28
C ALA A 39 15.44 -10.55 11.97
N GLU A 40 14.31 -11.26 11.92
CA GLU A 40 13.37 -11.20 10.81
C GLU A 40 12.79 -9.80 10.64
N GLN A 41 12.36 -9.15 11.73
CA GLN A 41 11.90 -7.75 11.70
C GLN A 41 12.96 -6.82 11.14
N ALA A 42 14.19 -6.87 11.66
CA ALA A 42 15.29 -6.05 11.19
C ALA A 42 15.63 -6.28 9.70
N ALA A 43 15.45 -7.51 9.20
CA ALA A 43 15.63 -7.82 7.78
C ALA A 43 14.47 -7.30 6.90
N LEU A 44 13.27 -7.12 7.46
CA LEU A 44 12.07 -6.69 6.75
C LEU A 44 11.89 -5.17 6.74
N GLU A 45 12.28 -4.46 7.79
CA GLU A 45 12.22 -2.99 7.88
C GLU A 45 12.76 -2.26 6.63
N PRO A 46 13.97 -2.54 6.11
CA PRO A 46 14.48 -1.82 4.95
C PRO A 46 13.68 -2.10 3.67
N LYS A 47 12.98 -3.25 3.57
CA LYS A 47 12.11 -3.55 2.43
C LYS A 47 10.79 -2.78 2.55
N LEU A 48 10.27 -2.64 3.77
CA LEU A 48 9.08 -1.83 4.04
C LEU A 48 9.34 -0.36 3.73
N ASP A 49 10.47 0.18 4.17
CA ASP A 49 10.85 1.58 3.90
C ASP A 49 10.89 1.86 2.40
N ARG A 50 11.59 1.01 1.64
CA ARG A 50 11.63 1.11 0.16
C ARG A 50 10.24 1.06 -0.47
N LEU A 51 9.37 0.17 0.00
CA LEU A 51 8.01 0.06 -0.53
C LEU A 51 7.19 1.32 -0.21
N GLN A 52 7.35 1.89 0.98
CA GLN A 52 6.70 3.15 1.36
C GLN A 52 7.19 4.32 0.50
N GLU A 53 8.49 4.42 0.23
CA GLU A 53 9.08 5.43 -0.66
C GLU A 53 8.50 5.32 -2.07
N ASN A 54 8.54 4.13 -2.67
CA ASN A 54 7.97 3.88 -4.01
C ASN A 54 6.48 4.25 -4.05
N THR A 55 5.72 3.90 -3.02
CA THR A 55 4.30 4.23 -2.95
C THR A 55 4.06 5.74 -2.93
N ARG A 56 4.89 6.50 -2.20
CA ARG A 56 4.82 7.97 -2.16
C ARG A 56 5.16 8.58 -3.52
N GLU A 57 6.18 8.06 -4.21
CA GLU A 57 6.56 8.53 -5.54
C GLU A 57 5.43 8.29 -6.56
N LEU A 58 4.88 7.07 -6.58
CA LEU A 58 3.75 6.74 -7.44
C LEU A 58 2.53 7.61 -7.13
N GLN A 59 2.25 7.87 -5.86
CA GLN A 59 1.15 8.74 -5.46
C GLN A 59 1.34 10.18 -5.95
N LYS A 60 2.58 10.70 -5.98
CA LYS A 60 2.89 12.01 -6.56
C LYS A 60 2.59 12.05 -8.05
N LEU A 61 3.02 11.03 -8.80
CA LEU A 61 2.80 10.95 -10.26
C LEU A 61 1.31 10.88 -10.64
N VAL A 62 0.50 10.21 -9.81
CA VAL A 62 -0.95 10.14 -10.01
C VAL A 62 -1.64 11.46 -9.67
N ARG A 63 -1.19 12.15 -8.61
CA ARG A 63 -1.80 13.40 -8.15
C ARG A 63 -1.46 14.58 -9.07
N ASP A 64 -0.20 14.68 -9.47
CA ASP A 64 0.32 15.74 -10.33
C ASP A 64 0.83 15.11 -11.64
N PRO A 65 -0.07 14.73 -12.57
CA PRO A 65 0.36 14.21 -13.86
C PRO A 65 1.20 15.28 -14.57
N PRO A 66 2.35 14.90 -15.18
CA PRO A 66 3.19 15.85 -15.89
C PRO A 66 2.34 16.55 -16.96
N LYS A 67 2.24 17.88 -16.86
CA LYS A 67 1.49 18.69 -17.81
C LYS A 67 2.08 18.42 -19.21
N PRO A 68 1.25 18.04 -20.20
CA PRO A 68 1.74 17.84 -21.55
C PRO A 68 2.43 19.14 -22.02
N PRO A 69 3.54 19.02 -22.78
CA PRO A 69 4.19 20.19 -23.35
C PRO A 69 3.14 21.04 -24.06
N PRO A 70 3.16 22.37 -23.89
CA PRO A 70 2.20 23.24 -24.55
C PRO A 70 2.36 23.05 -26.06
N ASP A 71 1.34 22.51 -26.71
CA ASP A 71 1.28 22.47 -28.16
C ASP A 71 1.38 23.93 -28.66
N PRO A 72 2.26 24.23 -29.64
CA PRO A 72 2.52 25.61 -30.06
C PRO A 72 1.33 26.35 -30.69
N ASP A 73 0.16 25.72 -30.86
CA ASP A 73 -0.93 26.28 -31.68
C ASP A 73 -2.28 26.50 -30.98
N PHE A 74 -2.41 26.35 -29.66
CA PHE A 74 -3.66 26.73 -28.96
C PHE A 74 -3.75 28.24 -28.75
N LEU A 75 -4.00 28.98 -29.83
CA LEU A 75 -4.50 30.35 -29.76
C LEU A 75 -5.99 30.33 -29.37
N PRO A 76 -6.40 30.88 -28.21
CA PRO A 76 -7.81 31.06 -27.94
C PRO A 76 -8.30 32.21 -28.83
N LYS A 77 -9.17 31.93 -29.79
CA LYS A 77 -9.86 32.98 -30.53
C LYS A 77 -10.77 33.73 -29.56
N LYS A 78 -10.26 34.85 -29.03
CA LYS A 78 -11.03 35.89 -28.34
C LYS A 78 -12.03 36.47 -29.31
N GLY A 79 -13.30 36.39 -28.94
CA GLY A 79 -14.40 37.05 -29.63
C GLY A 79 -15.68 36.31 -29.33
N ALA A 80 -16.66 37.00 -28.78
CA ALA A 80 -17.98 36.49 -28.45
C ALA A 80 -18.56 35.65 -29.61
N LEU A 81 -18.46 34.32 -29.51
CA LEU A 81 -19.18 33.40 -30.37
C LEU A 81 -20.47 33.06 -29.64
N SER A 82 -21.60 33.28 -30.31
CA SER A 82 -22.90 32.86 -29.81
C SER A 82 -22.87 31.36 -29.44
N PRO A 83 -23.68 30.90 -28.47
CA PRO A 83 -23.81 29.50 -28.11
C PRO A 83 -23.92 28.55 -29.31
N SER A 84 -24.65 28.98 -30.34
CA SER A 84 -24.82 28.27 -31.61
C SER A 84 -23.53 28.08 -32.40
N LEU A 85 -22.63 29.08 -32.43
CA LEU A 85 -21.37 28.97 -33.19
C LEU A 85 -20.35 28.07 -32.46
N CYS A 86 -20.41 28.02 -31.13
CA CYS A 86 -19.57 27.12 -30.32
C CYS A 86 -19.93 25.65 -30.59
N VAL A 87 -21.22 25.31 -30.57
CA VAL A 87 -21.71 23.96 -30.87
C VAL A 87 -21.25 23.49 -32.25
N LEU A 88 -21.39 24.34 -33.27
CA LEU A 88 -20.94 24.04 -34.63
C LEU A 88 -19.42 23.85 -34.73
N GLN A 89 -18.64 24.63 -33.99
CA GLN A 89 -17.18 24.50 -33.96
C GLN A 89 -16.75 23.16 -33.33
N ILE A 90 -17.44 22.73 -32.27
CA ILE A 90 -17.19 21.45 -31.60
C ILE A 90 -17.58 20.28 -32.52
N GLU A 91 -18.75 20.35 -33.16
CA GLU A 91 -19.19 19.35 -34.13
C GLU A 91 -18.20 19.22 -35.29
N ALA A 92 -17.73 20.34 -35.83
CA ALA A 92 -16.74 20.35 -36.89
C ALA A 92 -15.38 19.75 -36.45
N ASP A 93 -14.94 19.99 -35.22
CA ASP A 93 -13.69 19.42 -34.69
C ASP A 93 -13.82 17.90 -34.47
N ILE A 94 -14.94 17.45 -33.88
CA ILE A 94 -15.23 16.02 -33.69
C ILE A 94 -15.35 15.33 -35.07
N SER A 95 -16.06 15.94 -36.03
CA SER A 95 -16.20 15.41 -37.38
C SER A 95 -14.84 15.18 -38.05
N LYS A 96 -13.91 16.14 -37.94
CA LYS A 96 -12.54 16.00 -38.47
C LYS A 96 -11.76 14.87 -37.81
N ARG A 97 -11.87 14.71 -36.48
CA ARG A 97 -11.21 13.62 -35.73
C ARG A 97 -11.75 12.23 -36.11
N TYR A 98 -12.99 12.14 -36.57
CA TYR A 98 -13.67 10.88 -36.90
C TYR A 98 -14.03 10.76 -38.40
N GLY A 99 -13.10 11.13 -39.28
CA GLY A 99 -13.16 10.80 -40.71
C GLY A 99 -14.20 11.60 -41.52
N GLY A 100 -14.52 12.82 -41.09
CA GLY A 100 -15.38 13.75 -41.82
C GLY A 100 -16.87 13.38 -41.80
N ARG A 101 -17.30 12.45 -40.94
CA ARG A 101 -18.72 12.12 -40.78
C ARG A 101 -19.44 13.25 -40.06
N PRO A 102 -20.63 13.66 -40.50
CA PRO A 102 -21.39 14.68 -39.80
C PRO A 102 -21.79 14.17 -38.41
N VAL A 103 -21.56 14.99 -37.39
CA VAL A 103 -21.91 14.72 -36.00
C VAL A 103 -22.80 15.84 -35.48
N ASN A 104 -23.84 15.46 -34.74
CA ASN A 104 -24.74 16.40 -34.09
C ASN A 104 -24.68 16.15 -32.59
N LEU A 105 -24.45 17.19 -31.80
CA LEU A 105 -24.41 17.11 -30.36
C LEU A 105 -25.84 17.08 -29.79
N VAL A 106 -26.24 15.94 -29.21
CA VAL A 106 -27.55 15.77 -28.59
C VAL A 106 -27.39 15.81 -27.07
N GLY A 107 -28.19 16.63 -26.38
CA GLY A 107 -28.27 16.64 -24.92
C GLY A 107 -27.50 17.75 -24.20
N ILE A 108 -27.08 18.81 -24.89
CA ILE A 108 -26.49 20.00 -24.26
C ILE A 108 -27.59 21.04 -24.03
N ASN A 109 -28.16 21.07 -22.83
CA ASN A 109 -28.88 22.26 -22.37
C ASN A 109 -27.83 23.18 -21.74
N LEU A 110 -27.61 24.36 -22.34
CA LEU A 110 -26.77 25.43 -21.78
C LEU A 110 -27.55 26.23 -20.73
#